data_AF-A0A940SSM7-F1
#
_entry.id   AF-A0A940SSM7-F1
#
_cell.length_a   1.000
_cell.length_b   1.000
_cell.length_c   1.000
_cell.angle_alpha   90.00
_cell.angle_beta   90.00
_cell.angle_gamma   90.00
#
_symmetry.space_group_name_H-M   'P 1'
#
loop_
_entity.id
_entity.type
_entity.pdbx_description
1 polymer ?
#
loop_
_entity_poly.entity_id
_entity_poly.type
_entity_poly.pdbx_seq_one_letter_code
_entity_poly.pdbx_strand_id
1 'polypeptide(L)'
;WGANFRGVRDYPVDLGQYQSQLVYSPHDYGPMVWAQDWFHLEGEAPNFTSYEFTTESLLDEYWRDTWAFLVEEKISPLLMGEWGGWTDDTHDPSGANRHWMKLLRDYMIDKRIHHTFWCFNENSSDTGGLMYDNFQKWDDVKYEFVKPSLWQDENGKFISLDHTIPIGANGQSLNEYYASHNGIVTPPSSAGGTEPVKTTPAKETTVTTAETTVLTTAETTMDTAAQGTTAENTAPLNGAAPPSNTEETGASTWKLKPGDVNCDGKITVSDAILMSRINAEDQTVNVSADGLLNGNVDGNVGITADDVTLLLKVLAGIEPGSSLMAAN
;
A
#
# COMPACT_ATOMS: atom_id res chain seq x y z
N TRP A 1 -7.71 -1.26 1.69
CA TRP A 1 -7.43 -1.62 0.27
C TRP A 1 -6.26 -2.58 0.22
N GLY A 2 -5.83 -3.09 -0.94
CA GLY A 2 -4.60 -3.89 -1.07
C GLY A 2 -4.66 -5.35 -0.60
N ALA A 3 -5.76 -5.81 -0.02
CA ALA A 3 -5.90 -7.18 0.48
C ALA A 3 -6.61 -8.16 -0.48
N ASN A 4 -7.37 -7.70 -1.48
CA ASN A 4 -8.27 -8.59 -2.23
C ASN A 4 -7.55 -9.52 -3.22
N PHE A 5 -7.16 -10.71 -2.76
CA PHE A 5 -6.50 -11.75 -3.56
C PHE A 5 -7.40 -12.96 -3.88
N ARG A 6 -8.73 -12.81 -3.77
CA ARG A 6 -9.72 -13.86 -4.10
C ARG A 6 -9.47 -14.51 -5.46
N GLY A 7 -9.04 -13.70 -6.44
CA GLY A 7 -8.77 -14.15 -7.81
C GLY A 7 -7.51 -15.00 -7.97
N VAL A 8 -6.60 -15.07 -6.99
CA VAL A 8 -5.31 -15.78 -7.13
C VAL A 8 -5.49 -17.30 -7.31
N ARG A 9 -6.60 -17.89 -6.85
CA ARG A 9 -6.91 -19.30 -7.08
C ARG A 9 -7.12 -19.62 -8.56
N ASP A 10 -7.81 -18.73 -9.26
CA ASP A 10 -8.16 -18.90 -10.68
C ASP A 10 -7.12 -18.27 -11.60
N TYR A 11 -6.49 -17.18 -11.15
CA TYR A 11 -5.56 -16.34 -11.88
C TYR A 11 -4.30 -16.07 -11.06
N PRO A 12 -3.49 -17.10 -10.75
CA PRO A 12 -2.25 -16.90 -10.02
C PRO A 12 -1.29 -16.02 -10.82
N VAL A 13 -0.55 -15.14 -10.14
CA VAL A 13 0.54 -14.38 -10.76
C VAL A 13 1.62 -15.36 -11.21
N ASP A 14 1.89 -15.38 -12.52
CA ASP A 14 2.91 -16.23 -13.15
C ASP A 14 4.13 -15.36 -13.54
N LEU A 15 5.22 -15.54 -12.81
CA LEU A 15 6.52 -14.91 -13.09
C LEU A 15 7.44 -15.82 -13.91
N GLY A 16 6.93 -16.94 -14.41
CA GLY A 16 7.67 -17.95 -15.15
C GLY A 16 8.80 -18.56 -14.33
N GLN A 17 10.03 -18.51 -14.85
CA GLN A 17 11.20 -19.04 -14.16
C GLN A 17 11.52 -18.34 -12.82
N TYR A 18 10.93 -17.17 -12.56
CA TYR A 18 11.14 -16.39 -11.33
C TYR A 18 10.03 -16.57 -10.30
N GLN A 19 9.18 -17.60 -10.44
CA GLN A 19 8.06 -17.84 -9.53
C GLN A 19 8.47 -17.91 -8.05
N SER A 20 9.70 -18.36 -7.77
CA SER A 20 10.25 -18.40 -6.40
C SER A 20 10.51 -17.03 -5.75
N GLN A 21 10.39 -15.93 -6.52
CA GLN A 21 10.52 -14.56 -6.03
C GLN A 21 9.16 -13.93 -5.67
N LEU A 22 8.05 -14.62 -5.93
CA LEU A 22 6.72 -14.07 -5.66
C LEU A 22 6.39 -14.07 -4.17
N VAL A 23 6.02 -12.90 -3.66
CA VAL A 23 5.45 -12.69 -2.33
C VAL A 23 4.18 -11.85 -2.49
N TYR A 24 3.05 -12.34 -1.96
CA TYR A 24 1.84 -11.52 -1.88
C TYR A 24 1.87 -10.64 -0.63
N SER A 25 1.38 -9.42 -0.77
CA SER A 25 1.48 -8.39 0.27
C SER A 25 0.14 -7.73 0.61
N PRO A 26 -0.72 -8.37 1.43
CA PRO A 26 -2.00 -7.76 1.80
C PRO A 26 -1.80 -6.57 2.73
N HIS A 27 -2.74 -5.61 2.70
CA HIS A 27 -2.87 -4.55 3.69
C HIS A 27 -4.20 -4.74 4.43
N ASP A 28 -4.18 -4.81 5.74
CA ASP A 28 -5.38 -5.05 6.54
C ASP A 28 -5.45 -4.07 7.72
N TYR A 29 -6.65 -3.61 8.04
CA TYR A 29 -6.87 -2.57 9.04
C TYR A 29 -8.15 -2.83 9.85
N GLY A 30 -8.13 -2.29 11.06
CA GLY A 30 -9.22 -2.40 12.02
C GLY A 30 -10.33 -1.37 11.84
N PRO A 31 -11.32 -1.40 12.74
CA PRO A 31 -12.54 -0.60 12.65
C PRO A 31 -12.34 0.91 12.72
N MET A 32 -11.17 1.39 13.15
CA MET A 32 -10.86 2.83 13.21
C MET A 32 -10.40 3.41 11.87
N VAL A 33 -9.97 2.58 10.93
CA VAL A 33 -9.72 3.01 9.54
C VAL A 33 -11.01 2.93 8.74
N TRP A 34 -11.76 1.82 8.87
CA TRP A 34 -13.10 1.69 8.30
C TRP A 34 -13.95 0.66 9.05
N ALA A 35 -15.19 1.04 9.40
CA ALA A 35 -16.14 0.20 10.12
C ALA A 35 -16.81 -0.83 9.18
N GLN A 36 -16.12 -1.94 8.92
CA GLN A 36 -16.64 -3.03 8.10
C GLN A 36 -17.68 -3.89 8.83
N ASP A 37 -18.64 -4.44 8.09
CA ASP A 37 -19.76 -5.22 8.65
C ASP A 37 -19.30 -6.47 9.43
N TRP A 38 -18.18 -7.09 9.05
CA TRP A 38 -17.61 -8.27 9.72
C TRP A 38 -17.00 -7.98 11.10
N PHE A 39 -16.98 -6.71 11.54
CA PHE A 39 -16.66 -6.34 12.92
C PHE A 39 -17.89 -6.34 13.83
N HIS A 40 -19.11 -6.51 13.28
CA HIS A 40 -20.36 -6.56 14.05
C HIS A 40 -20.45 -5.41 15.07
N LEU A 41 -20.20 -4.18 14.59
CA LEU A 41 -20.12 -2.98 15.41
C LEU A 41 -21.50 -2.41 15.72
N GLU A 42 -21.69 -1.93 16.94
CA GLU A 42 -22.80 -1.01 17.27
C GLU A 42 -22.25 0.37 17.63
N GLY A 43 -22.98 1.42 17.24
CA GLY A 43 -22.55 2.81 17.39
C GLY A 43 -21.66 3.28 16.24
N GLU A 44 -20.93 4.38 16.46
CA GLU A 44 -20.09 5.02 15.44
C GLU A 44 -18.71 5.34 16.01
N ALA A 45 -17.69 5.37 15.14
CA ALA A 45 -16.34 5.76 15.53
C ALA A 45 -16.32 7.20 16.10
N PRO A 46 -15.49 7.48 17.13
CA PRO A 46 -14.61 6.55 17.84
C PRO A 46 -15.33 5.76 18.96
N ASN A 47 -16.61 6.00 19.22
CA ASN A 47 -17.34 5.55 20.40
C ASN A 47 -18.29 4.36 20.12
N PHE A 48 -17.77 3.29 19.53
CA PHE A 48 -18.55 2.05 19.37
C PHE A 48 -19.04 1.54 20.74
N THR A 49 -20.30 1.16 20.83
CA THR A 49 -20.92 0.66 22.06
C THR A 49 -20.71 -0.83 22.24
N SER A 50 -20.48 -1.57 21.16
CA SER A 50 -20.08 -2.98 21.16
C SER A 50 -19.41 -3.38 19.84
N TYR A 51 -18.72 -4.51 19.88
CA TYR A 51 -18.19 -5.23 18.73
C TYR A 51 -18.23 -6.73 19.03
N GLU A 52 -18.40 -7.57 18.01
CA GLU A 52 -18.41 -9.03 18.17
C GLU A 52 -17.61 -9.69 17.05
N PHE A 53 -16.31 -9.91 17.26
CA PHE A 53 -15.50 -10.67 16.32
C PHE A 53 -14.34 -11.40 17.01
N THR A 54 -13.97 -12.54 16.44
CA THR A 54 -12.85 -13.39 16.84
C THR A 54 -11.94 -13.66 15.64
N THR A 55 -10.78 -14.29 15.84
CA THR A 55 -9.95 -14.75 14.73
C THR A 55 -10.73 -15.65 13.78
N GLU A 56 -11.53 -16.58 14.32
CA GLU A 56 -12.36 -17.49 13.53
C GLU A 56 -13.45 -16.76 12.73
N SER A 57 -14.19 -15.82 13.34
CA SER A 57 -15.21 -15.07 12.58
C SER A 57 -14.58 -14.21 11.49
N LEU A 58 -13.44 -13.57 11.77
CA LEU A 58 -12.69 -12.80 10.77
C LEU A 58 -12.15 -13.70 9.65
N LEU A 59 -11.68 -14.91 9.96
CA LEU A 59 -11.27 -15.89 8.95
C LEU A 59 -12.46 -16.30 8.07
N ASP A 60 -13.59 -16.62 8.67
CA ASP A 60 -14.76 -17.17 7.97
C ASP A 60 -15.48 -16.10 7.14
N GLU A 61 -15.56 -14.86 7.61
CA GLU A 61 -16.29 -13.77 6.95
C GLU A 61 -15.41 -12.96 5.98
N TYR A 62 -14.09 -12.92 6.19
CA TYR A 62 -13.22 -12.02 5.44
C TYR A 62 -11.83 -12.59 5.10
N TRP A 63 -10.95 -12.83 6.09
CA TRP A 63 -9.53 -13.06 5.85
C TRP A 63 -9.26 -14.29 4.98
N ARG A 64 -9.93 -15.43 5.23
CA ARG A 64 -9.61 -16.71 4.57
C ARG A 64 -9.81 -16.63 3.07
N ASP A 65 -10.95 -16.15 2.62
CA ASP A 65 -11.25 -16.00 1.19
C ASP A 65 -10.44 -14.87 0.55
N THR A 66 -10.05 -13.86 1.32
CA THR A 66 -9.41 -12.66 0.80
C THR A 66 -7.90 -12.85 0.59
N TRP A 67 -7.17 -13.34 1.58
CA TRP A 67 -5.70 -13.43 1.54
C TRP A 67 -5.13 -14.57 2.39
N ALA A 68 -5.78 -14.97 3.48
CA ALA A 68 -5.22 -15.93 4.43
C ALA A 68 -5.09 -17.35 3.86
N PHE A 69 -5.91 -17.73 2.87
CA PHE A 69 -5.75 -19.03 2.20
C PHE A 69 -4.35 -19.21 1.57
N LEU A 70 -3.70 -18.11 1.16
CA LEU A 70 -2.37 -18.17 0.52
C LEU A 70 -1.33 -18.78 1.46
N VAL A 71 -1.38 -18.42 2.74
CA VAL A 71 -0.47 -18.96 3.77
C VAL A 71 -0.96 -20.30 4.33
N GLU A 72 -2.27 -20.46 4.55
CA GLU A 72 -2.84 -21.69 5.12
C GLU A 72 -2.70 -22.90 4.19
N GLU A 73 -2.89 -22.69 2.89
CA GLU A 73 -2.75 -23.73 1.86
C GLU A 73 -1.33 -23.82 1.30
N LYS A 74 -0.40 -23.03 1.84
CA LYS A 74 1.02 -22.99 1.43
C LYS A 74 1.22 -22.66 -0.05
N ILE A 75 0.42 -21.75 -0.59
CA ILE A 75 0.52 -21.28 -1.98
C ILE A 75 1.71 -20.31 -2.13
N SER A 76 1.89 -19.38 -1.18
CA SER A 76 2.96 -18.39 -1.21
C SER A 76 3.24 -17.87 0.21
N PRO A 77 4.49 -17.48 0.54
CA PRO A 77 4.73 -16.69 1.74
C PRO A 77 3.98 -15.36 1.66
N LEU A 78 3.58 -14.83 2.82
CA LEU A 78 2.94 -13.53 2.93
C LEU A 78 3.85 -12.52 3.63
N LEU A 79 3.80 -11.29 3.13
CA LEU A 79 4.27 -10.09 3.80
C LEU A 79 3.06 -9.20 4.08
N MET A 80 2.51 -9.15 5.29
CA MET A 80 1.49 -8.15 5.64
C MET A 80 2.10 -6.76 5.47
N GLY A 81 1.80 -6.11 4.36
CA GLY A 81 2.44 -4.86 3.93
C GLY A 81 2.04 -3.69 4.80
N GLU A 82 0.81 -3.69 5.30
CA GLU A 82 0.37 -2.71 6.26
C GLU A 82 -0.61 -3.33 7.25
N TRP A 83 -0.37 -3.03 8.52
CA TRP A 83 -1.31 -3.21 9.61
C TRP A 83 -0.96 -2.22 10.70
N GLY A 84 -1.97 -1.61 11.32
CA GLY A 84 -1.72 -0.46 12.19
C GLY A 84 -2.98 0.05 12.86
N GLY A 85 -2.81 0.99 13.77
CA GLY A 85 -3.94 1.63 14.43
C GLY A 85 -3.60 2.26 15.78
N TRP A 86 -4.58 2.98 16.31
CA TRP A 86 -4.54 3.52 17.66
C TRP A 86 -4.62 2.41 18.71
N THR A 87 -3.83 2.55 19.77
CA THR A 87 -3.78 1.61 20.90
C THR A 87 -4.04 2.29 22.24
N ASP A 88 -4.55 3.51 22.25
CA ASP A 88 -4.87 4.26 23.46
C ASP A 88 -6.38 4.48 23.60
N ASP A 89 -6.81 4.73 24.83
CA ASP A 89 -8.24 4.92 25.15
C ASP A 89 -8.80 6.26 24.65
N THR A 90 -7.97 7.20 24.23
CA THR A 90 -8.43 8.51 23.73
C THR A 90 -8.95 8.36 22.30
N HIS A 91 -8.23 7.61 21.46
CA HIS A 91 -8.61 7.41 20.07
C HIS A 91 -9.42 6.13 19.83
N ASP A 92 -9.24 5.10 20.66
CA ASP A 92 -10.02 3.85 20.66
C ASP A 92 -10.67 3.62 22.03
N PRO A 93 -11.68 4.41 22.42
CA PRO A 93 -12.33 4.28 23.74
C PRO A 93 -13.09 2.96 23.88
N SER A 94 -13.56 2.38 22.77
CA SER A 94 -14.25 1.08 22.77
C SER A 94 -13.28 -0.10 22.96
N GLY A 95 -12.01 0.06 22.56
CA GLY A 95 -11.02 -1.01 22.48
C GLY A 95 -11.19 -1.95 21.28
N ALA A 96 -12.14 -1.68 20.37
CA ALA A 96 -12.42 -2.52 19.20
C ALA A 96 -11.19 -2.61 18.28
N ASN A 97 -10.48 -1.50 18.08
CA ASN A 97 -9.30 -1.50 17.22
C ASN A 97 -8.13 -2.26 17.86
N ARG A 98 -7.87 -2.02 19.16
CA ARG A 98 -6.87 -2.79 19.90
C ARG A 98 -7.15 -4.28 19.88
N HIS A 99 -8.42 -4.67 20.00
CA HIS A 99 -8.84 -6.07 19.92
C HIS A 99 -8.53 -6.65 18.54
N TRP A 100 -8.95 -5.99 17.46
CA TRP A 100 -8.62 -6.39 16.09
C TRP A 100 -7.11 -6.51 15.84
N MET A 101 -6.34 -5.50 16.23
CA MET A 101 -4.89 -5.50 16.05
C MET A 101 -4.26 -6.70 16.77
N LYS A 102 -4.80 -7.11 17.93
CA LYS A 102 -4.29 -8.23 18.70
C LYS A 102 -4.58 -9.55 18.00
N LEU A 103 -5.79 -9.72 17.47
CA LEU A 103 -6.17 -10.91 16.71
C LEU A 103 -5.27 -11.08 15.48
N LEU A 104 -5.05 -10.01 14.70
CA LEU A 104 -4.19 -10.07 13.52
C LEU A 104 -2.73 -10.34 13.90
N ARG A 105 -2.20 -9.66 14.93
CA ARG A 105 -0.85 -9.88 15.44
C ARG A 105 -0.62 -11.34 15.82
N ASP A 106 -1.52 -11.90 16.62
CA ASP A 106 -1.41 -13.26 17.14
C ASP A 106 -1.56 -14.29 15.99
N TYR A 107 -2.43 -14.02 15.01
CA TYR A 107 -2.55 -14.83 13.80
C TYR A 107 -1.28 -14.81 12.94
N MET A 108 -0.66 -13.63 12.75
CA MET A 108 0.61 -13.52 12.02
C MET A 108 1.75 -14.27 12.71
N ILE A 109 1.80 -14.25 14.05
CA ILE A 109 2.76 -15.03 14.82
C ILE A 109 2.53 -16.54 14.59
N ASP A 110 1.30 -17.04 14.71
CA ASP A 110 0.96 -18.45 14.50
C ASP A 110 1.34 -18.93 13.09
N LYS A 111 0.96 -18.15 12.07
CA LYS A 111 1.20 -18.49 10.66
C LYS A 111 2.59 -18.12 10.16
N ARG A 112 3.44 -17.51 11.00
CA ARG A 112 4.76 -16.98 10.64
C ARG A 112 4.72 -16.05 9.43
N ILE A 113 3.75 -15.14 9.42
CA ILE A 113 3.60 -14.11 8.39
C ILE A 113 4.59 -12.98 8.67
N HIS A 114 5.38 -12.60 7.67
CA HIS A 114 6.24 -11.41 7.76
C HIS A 114 5.38 -10.15 7.66
N HIS A 115 5.82 -9.03 8.22
CA HIS A 115 5.00 -7.82 8.22
C HIS A 115 5.81 -6.53 8.27
N THR A 116 5.15 -5.45 7.86
CA THR A 116 5.57 -4.06 8.07
C THR A 116 4.44 -3.34 8.81
N PHE A 117 4.78 -2.73 9.96
CA PHE A 117 3.81 -2.04 10.80
C PHE A 117 3.55 -0.63 10.27
N TRP A 118 2.28 -0.25 10.17
CA TRP A 118 1.83 1.10 9.86
C TRP A 118 1.57 1.89 11.16
N CYS A 119 2.35 2.91 11.48
CA CYS A 119 3.58 3.33 10.82
C CYS A 119 4.60 3.85 11.84
N PHE A 120 5.78 4.21 11.36
CA PHE A 120 6.75 4.95 12.16
C PHE A 120 6.23 6.36 12.50
N ASN A 121 5.59 7.02 11.54
CA ASN A 121 5.25 8.43 11.57
C ASN A 121 4.11 8.76 12.53
N GLU A 122 4.24 9.85 13.31
CA GLU A 122 3.16 10.24 14.24
C GLU A 122 1.92 10.81 13.54
N ASN A 123 2.07 11.30 12.31
CA ASN A 123 1.09 12.11 11.60
C ASN A 123 0.16 11.30 10.66
N SER A 124 0.04 9.99 10.85
CA SER A 124 -1.05 9.22 10.23
C SER A 124 -2.34 9.47 11.03
N SER A 125 -3.34 10.09 10.41
CA SER A 125 -4.51 10.63 11.12
C SER A 125 -5.41 9.58 11.76
N ASP A 126 -5.52 8.40 11.15
CA ASP A 126 -6.42 7.31 11.52
C ASP A 126 -5.74 6.20 12.35
N THR A 127 -4.42 6.19 12.42
CA THR A 127 -3.65 5.14 13.11
C THR A 127 -2.63 5.68 14.13
N GLY A 128 -2.23 6.94 13.98
CA GLY A 128 -0.97 7.44 14.52
C GLY A 128 0.21 6.61 14.04
N GLY A 129 1.30 6.63 14.81
CA GLY A 129 2.45 5.76 14.58
C GLY A 129 3.17 5.40 15.85
N LEU A 130 4.40 4.92 15.70
CA LEU A 130 5.30 4.55 16.80
C LEU A 130 6.04 5.77 17.39
N MET A 131 6.08 6.88 16.67
CA MET A 131 6.63 8.14 17.15
C MET A 131 5.51 9.09 17.62
N TYR A 132 5.85 10.00 18.53
CA TYR A 132 5.03 11.16 18.87
C TYR A 132 5.90 12.36 19.33
N ASP A 133 5.26 13.50 19.59
CA ASP A 133 5.90 14.73 20.08
C ASP A 133 6.92 15.29 19.06
N ASN A 134 6.46 15.52 17.83
CA ASN A 134 7.28 16.04 16.72
C ASN A 134 8.49 15.13 16.40
N PHE A 135 8.23 13.82 16.30
CA PHE A 135 9.22 12.76 16.06
C PHE A 135 10.35 12.69 17.10
N GLN A 136 10.10 13.14 18.34
CA GLN A 136 11.13 13.14 19.40
C GLN A 136 10.97 12.01 20.42
N LYS A 137 9.78 11.40 20.49
CA LYS A 137 9.48 10.37 21.49
C LYS A 137 8.91 9.11 20.85
N TRP A 138 9.13 8.01 21.54
CA TRP A 138 8.65 6.68 21.18
C TRP A 138 7.40 6.33 21.98
N ASP A 139 6.35 5.85 21.31
CA ASP A 139 5.17 5.30 21.97
C ASP A 139 5.48 3.90 22.50
N ASP A 140 5.94 3.85 23.76
CA ASP A 140 6.28 2.61 24.44
C ASP A 140 5.07 1.65 24.56
N VAL A 141 3.84 2.18 24.67
CA VAL A 141 2.63 1.34 24.78
C VAL A 141 2.37 0.63 23.47
N LYS A 142 2.40 1.36 22.35
CA LYS A 142 2.21 0.78 21.02
C LYS A 142 3.37 -0.13 20.64
N TYR A 143 4.60 0.21 21.02
CA TYR A 143 5.73 -0.65 20.77
C TYR A 143 5.68 -1.96 21.55
N GLU A 144 5.41 -1.94 22.85
CA GLU A 144 5.27 -3.18 23.63
C GLU A 144 4.08 -4.03 23.13
N PHE A 145 3.06 -3.42 22.54
CA PHE A 145 1.99 -4.13 21.84
C PHE A 145 2.49 -4.86 20.57
N VAL A 146 3.31 -4.20 19.74
CA VAL A 146 3.81 -4.75 18.46
C VAL A 146 4.95 -5.76 18.67
N LYS A 147 5.79 -5.53 19.69
CA LYS A 147 7.02 -6.28 19.97
C LYS A 147 6.90 -7.82 19.94
N PRO A 148 5.82 -8.46 20.41
CA PRO A 148 5.66 -9.92 20.28
C PRO A 148 5.65 -10.44 18.84
N SER A 149 5.27 -9.60 17.87
CA SER A 149 5.29 -9.96 16.44
C SER A 149 6.64 -9.72 15.75
N LEU A 150 7.59 -9.07 16.43
CA LEU A 150 8.93 -8.86 15.88
C LEU A 150 9.73 -10.15 15.99
N TRP A 151 10.37 -10.55 14.90
CA TRP A 151 11.08 -11.82 14.83
C TRP A 151 12.25 -11.85 15.81
N GLN A 152 12.18 -12.79 16.76
CA GLN A 152 13.17 -13.00 17.81
C GLN A 152 13.52 -14.49 17.90
N ASP A 153 14.74 -14.77 18.36
CA ASP A 153 15.10 -16.12 18.78
C ASP A 153 14.59 -16.43 20.21
N GLU A 154 14.83 -17.65 20.67
CA GLU A 154 14.43 -18.11 22.01
C GLU A 154 15.09 -17.34 23.17
N ASN A 155 16.14 -16.55 22.90
CA ASN A 155 16.83 -15.71 23.87
C ASN A 155 16.39 -14.24 23.82
N GLY A 156 15.40 -13.90 22.97
CA GLY A 156 14.91 -12.53 22.80
C GLY A 156 15.81 -11.63 21.97
N LYS A 157 16.72 -12.21 21.16
CA LYS A 157 17.56 -11.45 20.22
C LYS A 157 16.79 -11.23 18.93
N PHE A 158 16.67 -9.97 18.50
CA PHE A 158 15.94 -9.63 17.27
C PHE A 158 16.68 -10.11 16.03
N ILE A 159 15.96 -10.66 15.07
CA ILE A 159 16.54 -11.21 13.84
C ILE A 159 16.28 -10.24 12.69
N SER A 160 17.36 -9.76 12.07
CA SER A 160 17.31 -8.89 10.90
C SER A 160 16.88 -9.67 9.66
N LEU A 161 16.22 -8.99 8.73
CA LEU A 161 16.05 -9.49 7.36
C LEU A 161 17.34 -9.34 6.55
N ASP A 162 18.30 -8.53 7.00
CA ASP A 162 19.61 -8.39 6.37
C ASP A 162 20.53 -9.57 6.72
N HIS A 163 21.22 -10.10 5.72
CA HIS A 163 22.11 -11.25 5.85
C HIS A 163 23.42 -10.93 6.58
N THR A 164 23.81 -9.67 6.65
CA THR A 164 25.12 -9.24 7.14
C THR A 164 24.99 -8.29 8.33
N ILE A 165 24.03 -7.38 8.30
CA ILE A 165 23.89 -6.29 9.28
C ILE A 165 22.83 -6.67 10.33
N PRO A 166 23.22 -6.79 11.62
CA PRO A 166 22.27 -7.01 12.70
C PRO A 166 21.29 -5.84 12.89
N ILE A 167 20.08 -6.15 13.35
CA ILE A 167 19.07 -5.13 13.65
C ILE A 167 19.28 -4.52 15.05
N GLY A 168 19.97 -3.37 15.09
CA GLY A 168 20.24 -2.65 16.34
C GLY A 168 21.18 -3.40 17.28
N ALA A 169 21.37 -2.85 18.49
CA ALA A 169 22.35 -3.36 19.45
C ALA A 169 22.01 -4.74 20.03
N ASN A 170 20.72 -5.09 20.13
CA ASN A 170 20.23 -6.39 20.58
C ASN A 170 19.78 -7.28 19.40
N GLY A 171 20.38 -7.09 18.22
CA GLY A 171 20.03 -7.81 17.00
C GLY A 171 21.09 -8.80 16.56
N GLN A 172 20.69 -9.72 15.68
CA GLN A 172 21.55 -10.56 14.84
C GLN A 172 21.20 -10.41 13.36
N SER A 173 22.17 -10.65 12.50
CA SER A 173 21.92 -10.81 11.06
C SER A 173 21.30 -12.19 10.76
N LEU A 174 20.71 -12.33 9.58
CA LEU A 174 20.12 -13.59 9.15
C LEU A 174 21.17 -14.71 9.05
N ASN A 175 22.39 -14.40 8.61
CA ASN A 175 23.47 -15.39 8.56
C ASN A 175 23.90 -15.83 9.96
N GLU A 176 23.98 -14.91 10.93
CA GLU A 176 24.31 -15.25 12.33
C GLU A 176 23.25 -16.17 12.95
N TYR A 177 21.97 -15.87 12.69
CA TYR A 177 20.87 -16.70 13.14
C TYR A 177 20.96 -18.13 12.57
N TYR A 178 21.12 -18.29 11.26
CA TYR A 178 21.19 -19.63 10.65
C TYR A 178 22.49 -20.39 10.99
N ALA A 179 23.61 -19.70 11.19
CA ALA A 179 24.85 -20.31 11.62
C ALA A 179 24.75 -20.90 13.04
N SER A 180 24.05 -20.21 13.94
CA SER A 180 23.87 -20.67 15.33
C SER A 180 22.85 -21.80 15.49
N HIS A 181 21.99 -22.03 14.49
CA HIS A 181 20.95 -23.06 14.51
C HIS A 181 21.28 -24.30 13.64
N ASN A 182 22.58 -24.58 13.43
CA ASN A 182 23.11 -25.77 12.73
C ASN A 182 22.54 -26.00 11.31
N GLY A 183 22.05 -24.96 10.63
CA GLY A 183 21.38 -25.13 9.33
C GLY A 183 20.14 -26.04 9.37
N ILE A 184 19.61 -26.37 10.56
CA ILE A 184 18.30 -27.03 10.70
C ILE A 184 17.24 -25.95 10.55
N VAL A 185 17.09 -25.49 9.32
CA VAL A 185 15.78 -25.16 8.81
C VAL A 185 15.43 -26.41 8.01
N THR A 186 14.49 -27.21 8.47
CA THR A 186 13.59 -27.82 7.49
C THR A 186 12.77 -26.65 6.96
N PRO A 187 13.06 -26.08 5.77
CA PRO A 187 12.01 -25.37 5.06
C PRO A 187 10.81 -26.32 5.00
N PRO A 188 9.55 -25.83 4.98
CA PRO A 188 8.45 -26.69 4.58
C PRO A 188 8.89 -27.34 3.27
N SER A 189 9.05 -28.66 3.31
CA SER A 189 9.53 -29.42 2.16
C SER A 189 8.71 -28.97 0.97
N SER A 190 9.37 -28.58 -0.12
CA SER A 190 8.79 -28.55 -1.45
C SER A 190 8.50 -29.99 -1.91
N ALA A 191 7.76 -30.74 -1.09
CA ALA A 191 7.08 -31.96 -1.49
C ALA A 191 5.81 -31.51 -2.23
N GLY A 192 6.03 -31.03 -3.45
CA GLY A 192 5.01 -30.42 -4.28
C GLY A 192 5.63 -29.79 -5.51
N GLY A 193 6.55 -30.50 -6.18
CA GLY A 193 6.68 -30.30 -7.61
C GLY A 193 5.35 -30.70 -8.23
N THR A 194 4.42 -29.76 -8.32
CA THR A 194 3.24 -29.93 -9.14
C THR A 194 3.74 -30.02 -10.57
N GLU A 195 3.55 -31.18 -11.19
CA GLU A 195 3.50 -31.27 -12.64
C GLU A 195 2.67 -30.11 -13.19
N PRO A 196 3.01 -29.57 -14.37
CA PRO A 196 2.23 -28.51 -14.97
C PRO A 196 0.77 -28.93 -15.01
N VAL A 197 -0.09 -28.11 -14.38
CA VAL A 197 -1.54 -28.23 -14.51
C VAL A 197 -1.83 -28.34 -16.00
N LYS A 198 -2.36 -29.49 -16.44
CA LYS A 198 -2.87 -29.66 -17.79
C LYS A 198 -3.95 -28.61 -17.99
N THR A 199 -3.62 -27.56 -18.71
CA THR A 199 -4.58 -26.60 -19.24
C THR A 199 -5.49 -27.35 -20.20
N THR A 200 -6.70 -27.65 -19.73
CA THR A 200 -7.79 -28.01 -20.62
C THR A 200 -8.26 -26.69 -21.26
N PRO A 201 -8.36 -26.59 -22.60
CA PRO A 201 -8.81 -25.35 -23.22
C PRO A 201 -10.19 -24.97 -22.68
N ALA A 202 -10.30 -23.73 -22.19
CA ALA A 202 -11.59 -23.17 -21.80
C ALA A 202 -12.54 -23.22 -22.99
N LYS A 203 -13.69 -23.86 -22.78
CA LYS A 203 -14.80 -23.89 -23.72
C LYS A 203 -15.30 -22.45 -23.90
N GLU A 204 -15.24 -21.96 -25.13
CA GLU A 204 -15.91 -20.71 -25.55
C GLU A 204 -17.34 -20.72 -25.01
N THR A 205 -17.59 -19.86 -24.02
CA THR A 205 -18.92 -19.58 -23.52
C THR A 205 -19.27 -18.19 -23.98
N THR A 206 -20.20 -18.13 -24.93
CA THR A 206 -20.75 -16.91 -25.50
C THR A 206 -21.46 -16.14 -24.38
N VAL A 207 -20.91 -15.00 -23.98
CA VAL A 207 -21.57 -14.09 -23.04
C VAL A 207 -22.70 -13.39 -23.78
N THR A 208 -23.93 -13.66 -23.37
CA THR A 208 -25.10 -12.88 -23.79
C THR A 208 -25.21 -11.68 -22.86
N THR A 209 -25.04 -10.48 -23.41
CA THR A 209 -25.20 -9.21 -22.71
C THR A 209 -26.62 -9.07 -22.17
N ALA A 210 -26.76 -8.99 -20.84
CA ALA A 210 -27.98 -8.49 -20.20
C ALA A 210 -27.72 -7.05 -19.74
N GLU A 211 -28.64 -6.16 -20.10
CA GLU A 211 -28.59 -4.72 -19.84
C GLU A 211 -28.56 -4.43 -18.33
N THR A 212 -27.50 -3.73 -17.88
CA THR A 212 -27.45 -3.15 -16.54
C THR A 212 -28.27 -1.86 -16.54
N THR A 213 -29.33 -1.84 -15.73
CA THR A 213 -30.11 -0.63 -15.46
C THR A 213 -29.34 0.24 -14.47
N VAL A 214 -28.96 1.45 -14.89
CA VAL A 214 -28.27 2.44 -14.05
C VAL A 214 -29.30 3.06 -13.10
N LEU A 215 -29.09 2.89 -11.79
CA LEU A 215 -29.77 3.67 -10.76
C LEU A 215 -28.91 4.90 -10.44
N THR A 216 -29.43 6.07 -10.80
CA THR A 216 -28.90 7.39 -10.50
C THR A 216 -29.12 7.70 -9.01
N THR A 217 -28.05 7.95 -8.26
CA THR A 217 -28.13 8.57 -6.93
C THR A 217 -27.67 10.02 -7.05
N ALA A 218 -28.51 10.93 -6.57
CA ALA A 218 -28.34 12.38 -6.70
C ALA A 218 -27.18 12.91 -5.85
N GLU A 219 -26.36 13.77 -6.47
CA GLU A 219 -25.40 14.64 -5.80
C GLU A 219 -26.12 15.59 -4.84
N THR A 220 -25.68 15.62 -3.58
CA THR A 220 -26.04 16.66 -2.63
C THR A 220 -24.85 17.61 -2.51
N THR A 221 -25.03 18.83 -3.00
CA THR A 221 -24.11 19.96 -2.87
C THR A 221 -24.00 20.40 -1.42
N MET A 222 -22.79 20.40 -0.85
CA MET A 222 -22.46 21.13 0.38
C MET A 222 -21.73 22.42 0.00
N ASP A 223 -22.48 23.52 0.11
CA ASP A 223 -22.02 24.90 0.07
C ASP A 223 -21.22 25.19 1.36
N THR A 224 -19.96 25.63 1.25
CA THR A 224 -19.20 26.16 2.39
C THR A 224 -18.71 27.55 2.07
N ALA A 225 -19.40 28.52 2.67
CA ALA A 225 -19.11 29.93 2.61
C ALA A 225 -17.73 30.26 3.22
N ALA A 226 -16.98 31.07 2.48
CA ALA A 226 -15.78 31.74 2.94
C ALA A 226 -16.09 32.77 4.04
N GLN A 227 -15.28 32.77 5.11
CA GLN A 227 -15.05 33.96 5.92
C GLN A 227 -13.54 34.21 5.99
N GLY A 228 -13.14 35.35 5.44
CA GLY A 228 -11.77 35.82 5.42
C GLY A 228 -11.35 36.47 6.74
N THR A 229 -10.05 36.44 6.98
CA THR A 229 -9.36 37.45 7.76
C THR A 229 -8.07 37.82 7.04
N THR A 230 -8.00 39.09 6.68
CA THR A 230 -6.89 39.81 6.04
C THR A 230 -5.73 40.08 7.01
N ALA A 231 -4.50 39.95 6.51
CA ALA A 231 -3.40 40.83 6.88
C ALA A 231 -2.37 40.89 5.73
N GLU A 232 -2.45 41.94 4.92
CA GLU A 232 -1.37 42.41 4.05
C GLU A 232 -0.28 43.12 4.88
N ASN A 233 0.99 42.92 4.53
CA ASN A 233 1.80 44.05 4.03
C ASN A 233 3.18 43.62 3.45
N THR A 234 3.32 43.94 2.16
CA THR A 234 4.45 44.60 1.47
C THR A 234 5.82 43.94 1.27
N ALA A 235 6.20 43.91 -0.02
CA ALA A 235 7.41 43.46 -0.73
C ALA A 235 8.59 44.49 -0.67
N PRO A 236 9.65 44.53 -1.55
CA PRO A 236 10.13 43.59 -2.59
C PRO A 236 11.69 43.42 -2.76
N LEU A 237 12.06 42.41 -3.59
CA LEU A 237 13.14 42.29 -4.62
C LEU A 237 14.62 42.70 -4.39
N ASN A 238 15.53 41.76 -4.68
CA ASN A 238 16.74 41.84 -5.54
C ASN A 238 17.43 40.46 -5.52
N GLY A 239 17.94 39.82 -6.58
CA GLY A 239 18.18 40.14 -7.99
C GLY A 239 19.41 39.30 -8.44
N ALA A 240 19.32 38.57 -9.56
CA ALA A 240 20.39 38.35 -10.55
C ALA A 240 20.07 37.19 -11.53
N ALA A 241 20.00 37.52 -12.81
CA ALA A 241 20.36 36.70 -13.97
C ALA A 241 21.47 37.48 -14.74
N PRO A 242 22.17 36.99 -15.79
CA PRO A 242 22.02 35.73 -16.58
C PRO A 242 23.43 35.09 -16.88
N PRO A 243 23.70 34.25 -17.93
CA PRO A 243 23.45 34.57 -19.34
C PRO A 243 22.63 33.53 -20.12
N SER A 244 21.87 34.09 -21.05
CA SER A 244 21.24 33.45 -22.19
C SER A 244 22.30 32.79 -23.10
N ASN A 245 22.10 31.52 -23.42
CA ASN A 245 22.50 30.97 -24.71
C ASN A 245 21.23 30.56 -25.45
N THR A 246 20.80 31.43 -26.37
CA THR A 246 19.94 31.08 -27.49
C THR A 246 20.68 30.14 -28.43
N GLU A 247 20.25 28.88 -28.48
CA GLU A 247 20.23 28.11 -29.72
C GLU A 247 18.77 27.88 -30.09
N GLU A 248 18.28 28.70 -31.01
CA GLU A 248 17.11 28.37 -31.82
C GLU A 248 17.63 27.52 -32.99
N THR A 249 17.16 26.28 -33.12
CA THR A 249 16.75 25.68 -34.41
C THR A 249 16.25 24.25 -34.18
N GLY A 250 14.94 24.10 -34.23
CA GLY A 250 14.30 22.80 -34.30
C GLY A 250 12.89 22.86 -33.74
N ALA A 251 11.94 23.35 -34.53
CA ALA A 251 10.55 23.00 -34.32
C ALA A 251 10.43 21.48 -34.47
N SER A 252 10.62 20.73 -33.38
CA SER A 252 10.05 19.40 -33.27
C SER A 252 8.60 19.62 -32.90
N THR A 253 7.70 19.21 -33.79
CA THR A 253 6.31 18.97 -33.46
C THR A 253 6.26 17.76 -32.51
N TRP A 254 6.71 17.93 -31.26
CA TRP A 254 6.57 16.93 -30.23
C TRP A 254 5.11 16.89 -29.81
N LYS A 255 4.52 15.71 -29.93
CA LYS A 255 3.14 15.44 -29.50
C LYS A 255 3.22 14.97 -28.06
N LEU A 256 2.66 15.75 -27.13
CA LEU A 256 2.43 15.32 -25.75
C LEU A 256 1.86 13.89 -25.75
N LYS A 257 2.45 13.05 -24.90
CA LYS A 257 2.02 11.66 -24.67
C LYS A 257 1.59 11.53 -23.21
N PRO A 258 0.32 11.82 -22.89
CA PRO A 258 -0.20 11.66 -21.55
C PRO A 258 0.15 10.28 -20.98
N GLY A 259 0.78 10.25 -19.81
CA GLY A 259 1.24 9.04 -19.11
C GLY A 259 2.68 8.58 -19.38
N ASP A 260 3.40 9.15 -20.34
CA ASP A 260 4.81 8.80 -20.67
C ASP A 260 5.78 9.76 -19.96
N VAL A 261 5.97 9.55 -18.65
CA VAL A 261 6.64 10.51 -17.75
C VAL A 261 8.16 10.45 -17.91
N ASN A 262 8.71 9.28 -18.22
CA ASN A 262 10.14 9.14 -18.50
C ASN A 262 10.52 9.50 -19.95
N CYS A 263 9.52 9.83 -20.79
CA CYS A 263 9.66 10.15 -22.21
C CYS A 263 10.35 9.03 -23.04
N ASP A 264 10.22 7.76 -22.64
CA ASP A 264 10.78 6.61 -23.35
C ASP A 264 9.91 6.15 -24.53
N GLY A 265 8.72 6.74 -24.67
CA GLY A 265 7.78 6.47 -25.74
C GLY A 265 6.70 5.44 -25.39
N LYS A 266 6.77 4.83 -24.20
CA LYS A 266 5.84 3.82 -23.70
C LYS A 266 5.16 4.33 -22.44
N ILE A 267 3.95 3.82 -22.19
CA ILE A 267 3.19 4.12 -20.98
C ILE A 267 3.19 2.85 -20.14
N THR A 268 3.88 2.87 -19.00
CA THR A 268 4.13 1.70 -18.15
C THR A 268 4.04 2.01 -16.66
N VAL A 269 4.13 0.99 -15.81
CA VAL A 269 4.19 1.17 -14.35
C VAL A 269 5.41 1.99 -13.92
N SER A 270 6.49 2.00 -14.71
CA SER A 270 7.68 2.84 -14.43
C SER A 270 7.34 4.33 -14.39
N ASP A 271 6.39 4.76 -15.22
CA ASP A 271 5.90 6.14 -15.28
C ASP A 271 5.11 6.50 -14.02
N ALA A 272 4.21 5.61 -13.59
CA ALA A 272 3.45 5.76 -12.34
C ALA A 272 4.35 5.79 -11.09
N ILE A 273 5.44 5.03 -11.09
CA ILE A 273 6.45 5.06 -10.01
C ILE A 273 7.16 6.41 -9.99
N LEU A 274 7.56 6.96 -11.14
CA LEU A 274 8.18 8.28 -11.20
C LEU A 274 7.24 9.37 -10.69
N MET A 275 5.96 9.35 -11.08
CA MET A 275 4.95 10.27 -10.56
C MET A 275 4.79 10.17 -9.04
N SER A 276 4.76 8.95 -8.51
CA SER A 276 4.67 8.72 -7.05
C SER A 276 5.88 9.28 -6.29
N ARG A 277 7.08 9.16 -6.88
CA ARG A 277 8.30 9.74 -6.31
C ARG A 277 8.32 11.28 -6.40
N ILE A 278 7.75 11.87 -7.46
CA ILE A 278 7.55 13.32 -7.57
C ILE A 278 6.61 13.80 -6.44
N ASN A 279 5.48 13.12 -6.22
CA ASN A 279 4.53 13.46 -5.17
C ASN A 279 5.13 13.33 -3.76
N ALA A 280 6.12 12.44 -3.60
CA ALA A 280 6.88 12.27 -2.37
C ALA A 280 8.03 13.27 -2.21
N GLU A 281 8.16 14.25 -3.11
CA GLU A 281 9.22 15.28 -3.12
C GLU A 281 10.64 14.69 -3.10
N ASP A 282 10.84 13.53 -3.72
CA ASP A 282 12.13 12.85 -3.81
C ASP A 282 13.12 13.68 -4.64
N GLN A 283 14.07 14.30 -3.95
CA GLN A 283 15.10 15.19 -4.52
C GLN A 283 16.03 14.50 -5.53
N THR A 284 16.01 13.17 -5.61
CA THR A 284 16.82 12.40 -6.57
C THR A 284 16.12 12.17 -7.91
N VAL A 285 14.83 12.48 -7.99
CA VAL A 285 14.06 12.36 -9.23
C VAL A 285 14.45 13.49 -10.18
N ASN A 286 14.84 13.12 -11.40
CA ASN A 286 15.10 14.04 -12.48
C ASN A 286 14.19 13.70 -13.66
N VAL A 287 13.18 14.54 -13.90
CA VAL A 287 12.20 14.39 -14.98
C VAL A 287 12.23 15.66 -15.83
N SER A 288 12.12 15.49 -17.15
CA SER A 288 12.13 16.61 -18.09
C SER A 288 10.86 17.46 -17.96
N ALA A 289 10.88 18.69 -18.51
CA ALA A 289 9.67 19.51 -18.58
C ALA A 289 8.53 18.80 -19.33
N ASP A 290 8.85 18.06 -20.39
CA ASP A 290 7.88 17.25 -21.14
C ASP A 290 7.33 16.10 -20.29
N GLY A 291 8.18 15.45 -19.48
CA GLY A 291 7.76 14.40 -18.56
C GLY A 291 6.81 14.91 -17.48
N LEU A 292 7.03 16.14 -16.99
CA LEU A 292 6.12 16.81 -16.06
C LEU A 292 4.75 17.08 -16.70
N LEU A 293 4.72 17.53 -17.96
CA LEU A 293 3.48 17.74 -18.71
C LEU A 293 2.77 16.43 -19.06
N ASN A 294 3.52 15.40 -19.41
CA ASN A 294 2.98 14.07 -19.68
C ASN A 294 2.42 13.40 -18.42
N GLY A 295 2.99 13.67 -17.24
CA GLY A 295 2.55 13.10 -15.97
C GLY A 295 1.29 13.76 -15.39
N ASN A 296 0.97 14.98 -15.82
CA ASN A 296 -0.29 15.62 -15.48
C ASN A 296 -1.36 15.13 -16.47
N VAL A 297 -2.09 14.09 -16.06
CA VAL A 297 -3.00 13.31 -16.90
C VAL A 297 -4.47 13.55 -16.59
N ASP A 298 -4.78 14.20 -15.47
CA ASP A 298 -6.15 14.52 -15.05
C ASP A 298 -6.59 15.97 -15.41
N GLY A 299 -5.64 16.81 -15.84
CA GLY A 299 -5.87 18.20 -16.25
C GLY A 299 -5.88 19.22 -15.10
N ASN A 300 -5.69 18.79 -13.85
CA ASN A 300 -5.47 19.67 -12.70
C ASN A 300 -4.03 20.18 -12.69
N VAL A 301 -3.70 21.20 -11.89
CA VAL A 301 -2.33 21.75 -11.91
C VAL A 301 -1.38 20.84 -11.14
N GLY A 302 -0.38 20.29 -11.84
CA GLY A 302 0.72 19.52 -11.26
C GLY A 302 0.59 18.02 -11.50
N ILE A 303 1.50 17.25 -10.91
CA ILE A 303 1.36 15.81 -10.79
C ILE A 303 0.91 15.54 -9.36
N THR A 304 -0.21 14.83 -9.22
CA THR A 304 -0.88 14.55 -7.95
C THR A 304 -1.12 13.05 -7.77
N ALA A 305 -1.69 12.66 -6.63
CA ALA A 305 -2.06 11.26 -6.39
C ALA A 305 -3.20 10.80 -7.31
N ASP A 306 -4.04 11.73 -7.78
CA ASP A 306 -5.16 11.45 -8.69
C ASP A 306 -4.63 11.11 -10.09
N ASP A 307 -3.58 11.81 -10.55
CA ASP A 307 -2.87 11.49 -11.79
C ASP A 307 -2.29 10.07 -11.77
N VAL A 308 -1.62 9.71 -10.67
CA VAL A 308 -1.04 8.36 -10.48
C VAL A 308 -2.15 7.31 -10.55
N THR A 309 -3.25 7.56 -9.87
CA THR A 309 -4.40 6.66 -9.82
C THR A 309 -5.03 6.49 -11.19
N LEU A 310 -5.21 7.58 -11.94
CA LEU A 310 -5.78 7.56 -13.29
C LEU A 310 -4.87 6.77 -14.25
N LEU A 311 -3.56 7.00 -14.20
CA LEU A 311 -2.60 6.24 -15.01
C LEU A 311 -2.64 4.74 -14.69
N LEU A 312 -2.68 4.37 -13.41
CA LEU A 312 -2.77 2.97 -12.98
C LEU A 312 -4.08 2.31 -13.43
N LYS A 313 -5.21 3.03 -13.39
CA LYS A 313 -6.50 2.53 -13.93
C LYS A 313 -6.41 2.24 -15.43
N VAL A 314 -5.74 3.09 -16.20
CA VAL A 314 -5.51 2.87 -17.63
C VAL A 314 -4.60 1.67 -17.88
N LEU A 315 -3.49 1.56 -17.14
CA LEU A 315 -2.57 0.41 -17.24
C LEU A 315 -3.24 -0.92 -16.85
N ALA A 316 -4.19 -0.89 -15.91
CA ALA A 316 -4.98 -2.04 -15.50
C ALA A 316 -6.16 -2.35 -16.44
N GLY A 317 -6.40 -1.53 -17.48
CA GLY A 317 -7.53 -1.70 -18.41
C GLY A 317 -8.90 -1.37 -17.81
N ILE A 318 -8.94 -0.67 -16.67
CA ILE A 318 -10.17 -0.21 -16.01
C ILE A 318 -10.74 1.01 -16.74
N GLU A 319 -9.86 1.92 -17.18
CA GLU A 319 -10.18 3.13 -17.94
C GLU A 319 -9.55 3.05 -19.34
N PRO A 320 -10.17 3.61 -20.40
CA PRO A 320 -9.55 3.66 -21.71
C PRO A 320 -8.36 4.64 -21.71
N GLY A 321 -7.36 4.39 -22.54
CA GLY A 321 -6.21 5.30 -22.68
C GLY A 321 -6.57 6.73 -23.12
N SER A 322 -7.76 6.93 -23.69
CA SER A 322 -8.30 8.26 -24.00
C SER A 322 -8.71 9.08 -22.76
N SER A 323 -8.75 8.48 -21.58
CA SER A 323 -9.01 9.19 -20.32
C SER A 323 -7.82 10.03 -19.85
N LEU A 324 -6.61 9.76 -20.37
CA LEU A 324 -5.42 10.56 -20.06
C LEU A 324 -5.43 11.85 -20.91
N MET A 325 -5.42 12.99 -20.25
CA MET A 325 -5.42 14.32 -20.87
C MET A 325 -4.12 15.03 -20.54
N ALA A 326 -3.33 15.44 -21.53
CA ALA A 326 -2.16 16.27 -21.25
C ALA A 326 -2.59 17.69 -20.88
N ALA A 327 -1.94 18.28 -19.88
CA ALA A 327 -2.03 19.71 -19.64
C ALA A 327 -1.52 20.51 -20.86
N ASN A 328 -2.25 21.57 -21.22
CA ASN A 328 -1.85 22.55 -22.24
C ASN A 328 -0.90 23.60 -21.66
#